data_AF-A0A812RYZ5-F1
#
_entry.id   AF-A0A812RYZ5-F1
#
_cell.length_a   1.000
_cell.length_b   1.000
_cell.length_c   1.000
_cell.angle_alpha   90.00
_cell.angle_beta   90.00
_cell.angle_gamma   90.00
#
_symmetry.space_group_name_H-M   'P 1'
#
loop_
_entity.id
_entity.type
_entity.pdbx_description
1 polymer ?
#
loop_
_entity_poly.entity_id
_entity_poly.type
_entity_poly.pdbx_seq_one_letter_code
_entity_poly.pdbx_strand_id
1 'polypeptide(L)'
;AEMPIATVALSTWSLLRCRGLGQDVGTAAAADGDLGRVAAKRAVEVLSTLGTGRAQSPGASTAQCLCLANLASASPEAATSAAAGAPELAAQAARLAALGRHQQQVQWILRAFFAILASSKDALEGALEPSNTTVLSTTVLGVRAAADRDEAICLELFEQLLQLFARTERPETVAAELLRAEILPWLMRFSLKRSCACAAFCRVMDILAFSSGVLAGKPLLLRFLGQLIEAVRGQCKIPASDLWRNRRLTSAMNFIASLRLCPRSTALVAKGNAPDAGTRRPISTPAAAGLDLWFDLVDGSLPGGAPRSVRSAALRVLLAVASSDSPHAKAGIDAWPRLAQWLRGTRSAAECRRMTPREGILHRMAE
;
A
#
# COMPACT_ATOMS: atom_id res chain seq x y z
N ALA A 1 22.20 19.96 15.14
CA ALA A 1 21.51 18.78 14.58
C ALA A 1 21.50 18.87 13.05
N GLU A 2 22.69 18.97 12.43
CA GLU A 2 22.88 19.30 10.99
C GLU A 2 23.75 18.23 10.28
N MET A 3 23.53 16.94 10.56
CA MET A 3 24.35 15.86 9.99
C MET A 3 23.85 15.13 8.72
N PRO A 4 22.60 15.25 8.22
CA PRO A 4 22.21 14.53 7.00
C PRO A 4 22.72 15.19 5.71
N ILE A 5 22.85 16.52 5.67
CA ILE A 5 23.25 17.27 4.47
C ILE A 5 24.74 17.05 4.14
N ALA A 6 25.61 17.05 5.15
CA ALA A 6 27.04 16.82 4.97
C ALA A 6 27.34 15.44 4.37
N THR A 7 26.56 14.41 4.75
CA THR A 7 26.72 13.04 4.25
C THR A 7 26.26 12.92 2.79
N VAL A 8 25.16 13.59 2.42
CA VAL A 8 24.69 13.65 1.02
C VAL A 8 25.65 14.46 0.16
N ALA A 9 26.18 15.58 0.67
CA ALA A 9 27.20 16.37 0.01
C ALA A 9 28.49 15.55 -0.20
N LEU A 10 28.97 14.83 0.81
CA LEU A 10 30.15 13.95 0.71
C LEU A 10 29.96 12.79 -0.27
N SER A 11 28.76 12.22 -0.33
CA SER A 11 28.42 11.15 -1.29
C SER A 11 28.41 11.67 -2.73
N THR A 12 27.78 12.83 -2.93
CA THR A 12 27.71 13.54 -4.22
C THR A 12 29.09 14.01 -4.67
N TRP A 13 29.89 14.52 -3.73
CA TRP A 13 31.25 14.98 -3.94
C TRP A 13 32.20 13.83 -4.29
N SER A 14 32.06 12.68 -3.61
CA SER A 14 32.83 11.46 -3.93
C SER A 14 32.48 10.94 -5.34
N LEU A 15 31.22 11.00 -5.74
CA LEU A 15 30.77 10.60 -7.08
C LEU A 15 31.23 11.57 -8.18
N LEU A 16 31.23 12.88 -7.92
CA LEU A 16 31.73 13.89 -8.85
C LEU A 16 33.26 13.83 -9.00
N ARG A 17 33.99 13.54 -7.92
CA ARG A 17 35.44 13.39 -7.90
C ARG A 17 35.91 12.12 -8.63
N CYS A 18 35.17 11.01 -8.50
CA CYS A 18 35.48 9.76 -9.21
C CYS A 18 35.33 9.86 -10.75
N ARG A 19 34.71 10.91 -11.27
CA ARG A 19 34.56 11.15 -12.73
C ARG A 19 35.41 12.31 -13.27
N GLY A 20 36.34 12.85 -12.49
CA GLY A 20 37.21 13.95 -12.93
C GLY A 20 36.51 15.31 -13.08
N LEU A 21 35.30 15.48 -12.53
CA LEU A 21 34.48 16.69 -12.64
C LEU A 21 34.58 17.58 -11.38
N GLY A 22 35.56 17.32 -10.51
CA GLY A 22 35.61 17.82 -9.14
C GLY A 22 36.44 19.10 -8.90
N GLN A 23 36.89 19.83 -9.93
CA GLN A 23 37.81 20.95 -9.72
C GLN A 23 37.16 22.30 -9.37
N ASP A 24 35.87 22.52 -9.65
CA ASP A 24 35.27 23.87 -9.49
C ASP A 24 34.21 24.01 -8.38
N VAL A 25 34.04 23.00 -7.52
CA VAL A 25 33.03 23.04 -6.42
C VAL A 25 33.66 23.37 -5.06
N GLY A 26 34.91 23.84 -5.06
CA GLY A 26 35.75 23.97 -3.87
C GLY A 26 35.42 25.12 -2.90
N THR A 27 34.50 26.03 -3.23
CA THR A 27 34.26 27.23 -2.40
C THR A 27 32.78 27.60 -2.34
N ALA A 28 31.95 26.76 -1.72
CA ALA A 28 30.59 27.15 -1.27
C ALA A 28 30.03 26.14 -0.26
N ALA A 29 30.87 25.65 0.66
CA ALA A 29 30.45 24.70 1.70
C ALA A 29 30.00 25.44 2.98
N ALA A 30 29.05 26.36 2.85
CA ALA A 30 28.22 26.91 3.93
C ALA A 30 27.26 27.91 3.29
N ALA A 31 25.95 27.67 3.41
CA ALA A 31 24.83 28.40 2.81
C ALA A 31 24.38 27.94 1.40
N ASP A 32 23.06 27.96 1.25
CA ASP A 32 22.26 27.93 0.01
C ASP A 32 21.87 26.61 -0.66
N GLY A 33 20.54 26.44 -0.79
CA GLY A 33 19.85 25.42 -1.57
C GLY A 33 20.17 25.43 -3.06
N ASP A 34 20.98 26.38 -3.54
CA ASP A 34 21.44 26.45 -4.93
C ASP A 34 22.38 25.29 -5.29
N LEU A 35 23.20 24.80 -4.37
CA LEU A 35 24.05 23.61 -4.59
C LEU A 35 23.22 22.34 -4.77
N GLY A 36 22.15 22.19 -4.01
CA GLY A 36 21.19 21.09 -4.15
C GLY A 36 20.47 21.13 -5.50
N ARG A 37 20.04 22.32 -5.94
CA ARG A 37 19.43 22.52 -7.27
C ARG A 37 20.41 22.21 -8.40
N VAL A 38 21.65 22.70 -8.32
CA VAL A 38 22.68 22.46 -9.36
C VAL A 38 23.03 20.98 -9.42
N ALA A 39 23.17 20.29 -8.29
CA ALA A 39 23.44 18.86 -8.25
C ALA A 39 22.28 18.03 -8.81
N ALA A 40 21.03 18.37 -8.45
CA ALA A 40 19.84 17.70 -8.98
C ALA A 40 19.67 17.94 -10.47
N LYS A 41 19.83 19.19 -10.93
CA LYS A 41 19.76 19.56 -12.35
C LYS A 41 20.82 18.84 -13.17
N ARG A 42 22.08 18.81 -12.71
CA ARG A 42 23.15 18.03 -13.37
C ARG A 42 22.88 16.54 -13.35
N ALA A 43 22.36 15.99 -12.26
CA ALA A 43 21.99 14.57 -12.21
C ALA A 43 20.92 14.25 -13.25
N VAL A 44 19.93 15.13 -13.43
CA VAL A 44 18.85 14.99 -14.41
C VAL A 44 19.33 15.19 -15.85
N GLU A 45 20.20 16.17 -16.10
CA GLU A 45 20.85 16.35 -17.41
C GLU A 45 21.70 15.13 -17.80
N VAL A 46 22.41 14.53 -16.83
CA VAL A 46 23.14 13.28 -17.05
C VAL A 46 22.19 12.11 -17.32
N LEU A 47 20.99 12.09 -16.76
CA LEU A 47 19.99 11.05 -17.01
C LEU A 47 19.27 11.24 -18.36
N SER A 48 18.96 12.47 -18.75
CA SER A 48 18.28 12.80 -20.02
C SER A 48 19.18 12.62 -21.24
N THR A 49 20.48 12.91 -21.10
CA THR A 49 21.50 12.63 -22.14
C THR A 49 21.72 11.13 -22.37
N LEU A 50 21.51 10.29 -21.36
CA LEU A 50 21.55 8.83 -21.50
C LEU A 50 20.32 8.26 -22.23
N GLY A 51 19.21 9.00 -22.25
CA GLY A 51 17.94 8.59 -22.87
C GLY A 51 17.79 8.97 -24.35
N THR A 52 18.50 9.99 -24.82
CA THR A 52 18.34 10.60 -26.16
C THR A 52 19.46 10.25 -27.16
N GLY A 53 20.54 9.62 -26.70
CA GLY A 53 21.65 9.18 -27.56
C GLY A 53 21.46 7.78 -28.14
N ARG A 54 21.78 7.63 -29.43
CA ARG A 54 21.88 6.38 -30.21
C ARG A 54 22.28 5.15 -29.36
N ALA A 55 21.65 4.02 -29.68
CA ALA A 55 21.92 2.66 -29.21
C ALA A 55 23.25 2.48 -28.45
N GLN A 56 23.17 1.92 -27.23
CA GLN A 56 24.27 1.43 -26.37
C GLN A 56 24.82 2.35 -25.26
N SER A 57 24.11 3.38 -24.81
CA SER A 57 24.46 4.00 -23.51
C SER A 57 24.04 3.06 -22.36
N PRO A 58 24.94 2.72 -21.40
CA PRO A 58 24.53 2.01 -20.20
C PRO A 58 23.65 2.97 -19.40
N GLY A 59 22.35 2.67 -19.31
CA GLY A 59 21.39 3.52 -18.61
C GLY A 59 21.84 3.87 -17.18
N ALA A 60 21.20 4.88 -16.58
CA ALA A 60 21.44 5.37 -15.21
C ALA A 60 22.03 4.33 -14.25
N SER A 61 23.27 4.54 -13.81
CA SER A 61 23.92 3.65 -12.85
C SER A 61 23.22 3.66 -11.50
N THR A 62 23.31 2.56 -10.75
CA THR A 62 22.79 2.44 -9.38
C THR A 62 23.20 3.61 -8.48
N ALA A 63 24.46 4.05 -8.55
CA ALA A 63 24.95 5.16 -7.74
C ALA A 63 24.29 6.50 -8.08
N GLN A 64 24.00 6.75 -9.37
CA GLN A 64 23.29 7.96 -9.80
C GLN A 64 21.85 7.95 -9.31
N CYS A 65 21.15 6.82 -9.43
CA CYS A 65 19.78 6.68 -8.93
C CYS A 65 19.71 6.82 -7.40
N LEU A 66 20.64 6.23 -6.66
CA LEU A 66 20.75 6.41 -5.21
C LEU A 66 20.97 7.88 -4.84
N CYS A 67 21.91 8.55 -5.50
CA CYS A 67 22.19 9.97 -5.27
C CYS A 67 20.95 10.82 -5.51
N LEU A 68 20.26 10.59 -6.63
CA LEU A 68 19.05 11.33 -6.98
C LEU A 68 17.91 11.07 -5.98
N ALA A 69 17.70 9.82 -5.57
CA ALA A 69 16.68 9.47 -4.58
C ALA A 69 16.94 10.19 -3.24
N ASN A 70 18.20 10.22 -2.80
CA ASN A 70 18.59 10.90 -1.56
C ASN A 70 18.45 12.42 -1.66
N LEU A 71 18.89 13.02 -2.77
CA LEU A 71 18.75 14.47 -3.01
C LEU A 71 17.28 14.89 -3.06
N ALA A 72 16.45 14.17 -3.84
CA ALA A 72 15.02 14.45 -3.94
C ALA A 72 14.30 14.26 -2.59
N SER A 73 14.70 13.25 -1.80
CA SER A 73 14.13 13.05 -0.46
C SER A 73 14.56 14.12 0.56
N ALA A 74 15.72 14.74 0.35
CA ALA A 74 16.28 15.74 1.26
C ALA A 74 15.85 17.18 0.96
N SER A 75 15.49 17.49 -0.29
CA SER A 75 15.10 18.85 -0.71
C SER A 75 13.95 18.81 -1.74
N PRO A 76 12.81 19.47 -1.43
CA PRO A 76 11.73 19.67 -2.39
C PRO A 76 12.17 20.41 -3.66
N GLU A 77 13.09 21.38 -3.56
CA GLU A 77 13.60 22.13 -4.71
C GLU A 77 14.44 21.25 -5.66
N ALA A 78 15.23 20.35 -5.09
CA ALA A 78 15.95 19.33 -5.84
C ALA A 78 14.98 18.37 -6.54
N ALA A 79 13.91 17.96 -5.86
CA ALA A 79 12.87 17.13 -6.46
C ALA A 79 12.14 17.84 -7.61
N THR A 80 11.76 19.11 -7.46
CA THR A 80 11.12 19.90 -8.52
C THR A 80 12.05 20.09 -9.71
N SER A 81 13.34 20.34 -9.47
CA SER A 81 14.34 20.42 -10.56
C SER A 81 14.49 19.09 -11.30
N ALA A 82 14.26 17.97 -10.60
CA ALA A 82 14.33 16.63 -11.16
C ALA A 82 13.04 16.10 -11.77
N ALA A 83 11.92 16.80 -11.57
CA ALA A 83 10.62 16.44 -12.10
C ALA A 83 10.63 16.22 -13.62
N ALA A 84 11.36 17.08 -14.35
CA ALA A 84 11.48 17.00 -15.80
C ALA A 84 12.11 15.69 -16.30
N GLY A 85 12.93 15.00 -15.49
CA GLY A 85 13.56 13.73 -15.84
C GLY A 85 12.80 12.48 -15.38
N ALA A 86 11.65 12.66 -14.72
CA ALA A 86 10.84 11.54 -14.22
C ALA A 86 10.30 10.64 -15.36
N PRO A 87 9.87 11.16 -16.53
CA PRO A 87 9.45 10.33 -17.66
C PRO A 87 10.57 9.44 -18.23
N GLU A 88 11.80 9.94 -18.31
CA GLU A 88 12.95 9.15 -18.78
C GLU A 88 13.30 8.04 -17.79
N LEU A 89 13.29 8.32 -16.49
CA LEU A 89 13.47 7.32 -15.44
C LEU A 89 12.39 6.23 -15.51
N ALA A 90 11.13 6.62 -15.68
CA ALA A 90 10.00 5.73 -15.88
C ALA A 90 10.21 4.79 -17.08
N ALA A 91 10.56 5.36 -18.24
CA ALA A 91 10.81 4.61 -19.47
C ALA A 91 12.03 3.68 -19.31
N GLN A 92 13.07 4.10 -18.58
CA GLN A 92 14.23 3.27 -18.31
C GLN A 92 13.89 2.09 -17.40
N ALA A 93 13.12 2.30 -16.32
CA ALA A 93 12.66 1.23 -15.45
C ALA A 93 11.88 0.17 -16.23
N ALA A 94 10.92 0.59 -17.07
CA ALA A 94 10.13 -0.31 -17.90
C ALA A 94 10.99 -1.10 -18.88
N ARG A 95 11.93 -0.45 -19.57
CA ARG A 95 12.86 -1.12 -20.51
C ARG A 95 13.74 -2.15 -19.82
N LEU A 96 14.36 -1.80 -18.68
CA LEU A 96 15.21 -2.73 -17.94
C LEU A 96 14.41 -3.89 -17.34
N ALA A 97 13.21 -3.61 -16.82
CA ALA A 97 12.30 -4.64 -16.33
C ALA A 97 11.91 -5.64 -17.43
N ALA A 98 11.64 -5.15 -18.66
CA ALA A 98 11.31 -6.00 -19.81
C ALA A 98 12.47 -6.93 -20.23
N LEU A 99 13.72 -6.48 -20.07
CA LEU A 99 14.90 -7.31 -20.35
C LEU A 99 15.11 -8.42 -19.33
N GLY A 100 14.46 -8.37 -18.17
CA GLY A 100 14.59 -9.37 -17.09
C GLY A 100 16.01 -9.49 -16.53
N ARG A 101 16.87 -8.50 -16.80
CA ARG A 101 18.24 -8.37 -16.33
C ARG A 101 18.34 -7.04 -15.58
N HIS A 102 19.29 -6.92 -14.64
CA HIS A 102 19.50 -5.68 -13.85
C HIS A 102 18.40 -5.35 -12.82
N GLN A 103 17.89 -6.35 -12.09
CA GLN A 103 16.86 -6.19 -11.04
C GLN A 103 17.18 -5.07 -10.04
N GLN A 104 18.43 -5.04 -9.55
CA GLN A 104 18.88 -4.01 -8.62
C GLN A 104 18.81 -2.61 -9.23
N GLN A 105 19.14 -2.46 -10.52
CA GLN A 105 19.06 -1.17 -11.21
C GLN A 105 17.61 -0.71 -11.35
N VAL A 106 16.69 -1.61 -11.67
CA VAL A 106 15.24 -1.33 -11.71
C VAL A 106 14.76 -0.81 -10.36
N GLN A 107 15.14 -1.47 -9.25
CA GLN A 107 14.77 -1.03 -7.90
C GLN A 107 15.24 0.40 -7.60
N TRP A 108 16.50 0.71 -7.91
CA TRP A 108 17.04 2.05 -7.66
C TRP A 108 16.40 3.13 -8.53
N ILE A 109 16.05 2.81 -9.78
CA ILE A 109 15.31 3.73 -10.65
C ILE A 109 13.91 3.98 -10.07
N LEU A 110 13.22 2.94 -9.61
CA LEU A 110 11.92 3.08 -8.94
C LEU A 110 12.04 3.98 -7.70
N ARG A 111 13.04 3.75 -6.84
CA ARG A 111 13.29 4.61 -5.67
C ARG A 111 13.51 6.07 -6.05
N ALA A 112 14.34 6.34 -7.05
CA ALA A 112 14.61 7.70 -7.51
C ALA A 112 13.35 8.36 -8.06
N PHE A 113 12.62 7.66 -8.93
CA PHE A 113 11.38 8.12 -9.52
C PHE A 113 10.33 8.46 -8.45
N PHE A 114 10.04 7.54 -7.54
CA PHE A 114 9.04 7.76 -6.49
C PHE A 114 9.48 8.79 -5.43
N ALA A 115 10.78 8.91 -5.15
CA ALA A 115 11.29 9.98 -4.29
C ALA A 115 11.05 11.37 -4.90
N ILE A 116 11.21 11.52 -6.22
CA ILE A 116 10.90 12.78 -6.92
C ILE A 116 9.41 13.10 -6.78
N LEU A 117 8.54 12.13 -7.08
CA LEU A 117 7.09 12.33 -7.00
C LEU A 117 6.62 12.65 -5.58
N ALA A 118 7.15 11.96 -4.58
CA ALA A 118 6.73 12.15 -3.20
C ALA A 118 7.24 13.45 -2.57
N SER A 119 8.28 14.07 -3.14
CA SER A 119 8.91 15.28 -2.60
C SER A 119 8.59 16.56 -3.39
N SER A 120 7.97 16.45 -4.57
CA SER A 120 7.58 17.60 -5.39
C SER A 120 6.12 17.48 -5.83
N LYS A 121 5.30 18.44 -5.37
CA LYS A 121 3.88 18.52 -5.73
C LYS A 121 3.69 18.70 -7.23
N ASP A 122 4.48 19.57 -7.86
CA ASP A 122 4.43 19.80 -9.30
C ASP A 122 4.81 18.54 -10.09
N ALA A 123 5.81 17.79 -9.61
CA ALA A 123 6.20 16.52 -10.21
C ALA A 123 5.08 15.49 -10.11
N LEU A 124 4.41 15.40 -8.95
CA LEU A 124 3.28 14.52 -8.75
C LEU A 124 2.08 14.91 -9.61
N GLU A 125 1.73 16.19 -9.65
CA GLU A 125 0.63 16.70 -10.46
C GLU A 125 0.90 16.43 -11.95
N GLY A 126 2.09 16.75 -12.45
CA GLY A 126 2.51 16.41 -13.83
C GLY A 126 2.53 14.91 -14.11
N ALA A 127 2.90 14.08 -13.11
CA ALA A 127 2.87 12.62 -13.25
C ALA A 127 1.45 12.03 -13.18
N LEU A 128 0.46 12.80 -12.72
CA LEU A 128 -0.96 12.47 -12.67
C LEU A 128 -1.79 13.19 -13.75
N GLU A 129 -1.18 14.13 -14.50
CA GLU A 129 -1.88 14.91 -15.52
C GLU A 129 -2.53 13.98 -16.56
N PRO A 130 -3.84 14.15 -16.82
CA PRO A 130 -4.59 13.27 -17.70
C PRO A 130 -4.23 13.51 -19.17
N SER A 131 -3.12 12.93 -19.60
CA SER A 131 -2.91 12.51 -20.98
C SER A 131 -3.37 11.05 -21.12
N ASN A 132 -3.48 10.52 -22.35
CA ASN A 132 -3.97 9.15 -22.60
C ASN A 132 -3.28 8.09 -21.72
N THR A 133 -2.05 8.33 -21.27
CA THR A 133 -1.31 7.52 -20.29
C THR A 133 -0.45 8.43 -19.42
N THR A 134 -0.63 8.36 -18.10
CA THR A 134 0.18 9.17 -17.17
C THR A 134 1.55 8.53 -16.92
N VAL A 135 2.53 9.30 -16.46
CA VAL A 135 3.89 8.80 -16.18
C VAL A 135 3.85 7.75 -15.07
N LEU A 136 3.06 7.99 -14.02
CA LEU A 136 2.90 7.05 -12.92
C LEU A 136 2.33 5.71 -13.40
N SER A 137 1.21 5.73 -14.13
CA SER A 137 0.57 4.51 -14.63
C SER A 137 1.47 3.74 -15.60
N THR A 138 2.13 4.46 -16.52
CA THR A 138 3.06 3.86 -17.49
C THR A 138 4.23 3.17 -16.80
N THR A 139 4.78 3.78 -15.74
CA THR A 139 5.88 3.19 -14.96
C THR A 139 5.45 1.89 -14.30
N VAL A 140 4.34 1.93 -13.56
CA VAL A 140 3.84 0.77 -12.81
C VAL A 140 3.45 -0.37 -13.76
N LEU A 141 2.77 -0.06 -14.86
CA LEU A 141 2.43 -1.04 -15.89
C LEU A 141 3.67 -1.61 -16.58
N GLY A 142 4.69 -0.77 -16.83
CA GLY A 142 5.95 -1.18 -17.45
C GLY A 142 6.76 -2.15 -16.60
N VAL A 143 6.73 -2.03 -15.26
CA VAL A 143 7.43 -2.95 -14.36
C VAL A 143 6.56 -4.11 -13.85
N ARG A 144 5.25 -4.09 -14.13
CA ARG A 144 4.27 -5.07 -13.64
C ARG A 144 4.66 -6.51 -13.93
N ALA A 145 5.06 -6.82 -15.16
CA ALA A 145 5.41 -8.19 -15.55
C ALA A 145 6.66 -8.70 -14.82
N ALA A 146 7.61 -7.80 -14.52
CA ALA A 146 8.78 -8.13 -13.72
C ALA A 146 8.40 -8.31 -12.25
N ALA A 147 7.58 -7.43 -11.67
CA ALA A 147 7.05 -7.57 -10.31
C ALA A 147 6.24 -8.86 -10.12
N ASP A 148 5.54 -9.35 -11.15
CA ASP A 148 4.84 -10.63 -11.10
C ASP A 148 5.78 -11.85 -11.01
N ARG A 149 7.05 -11.71 -11.43
CA ARG A 149 8.05 -12.78 -11.49
C ARG A 149 9.15 -12.67 -10.42
N ASP A 150 9.38 -11.46 -9.93
CA ASP A 150 10.49 -11.11 -9.06
C ASP A 150 9.99 -10.47 -7.76
N GLU A 151 10.18 -11.17 -6.65
CA GLU A 151 9.72 -10.70 -5.34
C GLU A 151 10.40 -9.39 -4.89
N ALA A 152 11.66 -9.18 -5.24
CA ALA A 152 12.39 -8.00 -4.80
C ALA A 152 11.92 -6.73 -5.54
N ILE A 153 11.69 -6.84 -6.86
CA ILE A 153 11.06 -5.75 -7.64
C ILE A 153 9.62 -5.50 -7.17
N CYS A 154 8.89 -6.57 -6.87
CA CYS A 154 7.51 -6.51 -6.37
C CYS A 154 7.40 -5.75 -5.06
N LEU A 155 8.21 -6.13 -4.07
CA LEU A 155 8.24 -5.49 -2.76
C LEU A 155 8.70 -4.03 -2.87
N GLU A 156 9.69 -3.76 -3.71
CA GLU A 156 10.14 -2.39 -3.94
C GLU A 156 9.04 -1.52 -4.52
N LEU A 157 8.37 -1.97 -5.59
CA LEU A 157 7.27 -1.25 -6.21
C LEU A 157 6.16 -0.95 -5.20
N PHE A 158 5.78 -1.93 -4.36
CA PHE A 158 4.71 -1.74 -3.39
C PHE A 158 5.13 -0.83 -2.23
N GLU A 159 6.37 -0.92 -1.76
CA GLU A 159 6.93 -0.01 -0.77
C GLU A 159 6.92 1.43 -1.30
N GLN A 160 7.35 1.65 -2.54
CA GLN A 160 7.35 2.98 -3.14
C GLN A 160 5.95 3.54 -3.35
N LEU A 161 4.97 2.71 -3.75
CA LEU A 161 3.56 3.14 -3.82
C LEU A 161 3.02 3.52 -2.44
N LEU A 162 3.32 2.75 -1.39
CA LEU A 162 2.90 3.09 -0.03
C LEU A 162 3.50 4.40 0.47
N GLN A 163 4.78 4.62 0.19
CA GLN A 163 5.44 5.88 0.53
C GLN A 163 4.81 7.06 -0.21
N LEU A 164 4.45 6.88 -1.49
CA LEU A 164 3.74 7.89 -2.26
C LEU A 164 2.38 8.22 -1.63
N PHE A 165 1.58 7.20 -1.28
CA PHE A 165 0.29 7.40 -0.60
C PHE A 165 0.45 8.12 0.74
N ALA A 166 1.47 7.78 1.52
CA ALA A 166 1.69 8.35 2.85
C ALA A 166 2.18 9.80 2.82
N ARG A 167 2.88 10.22 1.74
CA ARG A 167 3.46 11.57 1.60
C ARG A 167 2.60 12.53 0.81
N THR A 168 1.60 12.04 0.08
CA THR A 168 0.73 12.86 -0.74
C THR A 168 -0.41 13.45 0.10
N GLU A 169 -0.68 14.75 -0.05
CA GLU A 169 -1.81 15.43 0.64
C GLU A 169 -3.19 14.92 0.18
N ARG A 170 -3.28 14.42 -1.06
CA ARG A 170 -4.49 13.92 -1.72
C ARG A 170 -4.33 12.47 -2.18
N PRO A 171 -4.25 11.49 -1.28
CA PRO A 171 -4.03 10.09 -1.65
C PRO A 171 -5.14 9.55 -2.59
N GLU A 172 -6.33 10.13 -2.57
CA GLU A 172 -7.45 9.74 -3.42
C GLU A 172 -7.19 9.99 -4.91
N THR A 173 -6.41 11.01 -5.29
CA THR A 173 -6.09 11.28 -6.70
C THR A 173 -5.17 10.21 -7.26
N VAL A 174 -4.16 9.81 -6.48
CA VAL A 174 -3.28 8.68 -6.79
C VAL A 174 -4.11 7.40 -6.90
N ALA A 175 -4.98 7.11 -5.93
CA ALA A 175 -5.86 5.94 -5.98
C ALA A 175 -6.79 5.93 -7.20
N ALA A 176 -7.34 7.09 -7.59
CA ALA A 176 -8.18 7.23 -8.78
C ALA A 176 -7.41 6.93 -10.06
N GLU A 177 -6.18 7.42 -10.17
CA GLU A 177 -5.32 7.12 -11.32
C GLU A 177 -4.93 5.64 -11.37
N LEU A 178 -4.52 5.05 -10.25
CA LEU A 178 -4.21 3.61 -10.18
C LEU A 178 -5.44 2.75 -10.49
N LEU A 179 -6.64 3.20 -10.14
CA LEU A 179 -7.87 2.51 -10.51
C LEU A 179 -8.12 2.60 -12.02
N ARG A 180 -8.00 3.79 -12.60
CA ARG A 180 -8.21 4.06 -14.03
C ARG A 180 -7.25 3.25 -14.91
N ALA A 181 -6.00 3.12 -14.47
CA ALA A 181 -4.96 2.35 -15.15
C ALA A 181 -5.03 0.83 -14.89
N GLU A 182 -6.10 0.32 -14.27
CA GLU A 182 -6.27 -1.09 -13.89
C GLU A 182 -5.20 -1.67 -12.94
N ILE A 183 -4.44 -0.81 -12.25
CA ILE A 183 -3.42 -1.22 -11.29
C ILE A 183 -4.09 -1.79 -10.03
N LEU A 184 -5.11 -1.12 -9.47
CA LEU A 184 -5.83 -1.65 -8.30
C LEU A 184 -6.52 -3.01 -8.59
N PRO A 185 -7.22 -3.20 -9.72
CA PRO A 185 -7.70 -4.53 -10.13
C PRO A 185 -6.59 -5.59 -10.30
N TRP A 186 -5.41 -5.20 -10.80
CA TRP A 186 -4.26 -6.11 -10.82
C TRP A 186 -3.79 -6.47 -9.40
N LEU A 187 -3.65 -5.51 -8.49
CA LEU A 187 -3.26 -5.75 -7.10
C LEU A 187 -4.23 -6.71 -6.39
N MET A 188 -5.54 -6.52 -6.57
CA MET A 188 -6.55 -7.45 -6.06
C MET A 188 -6.33 -8.88 -6.59
N ARG A 189 -6.17 -9.05 -7.90
CA ARG A 189 -5.88 -10.37 -8.51
C ARG A 189 -4.55 -10.96 -8.02
N PHE A 190 -3.53 -10.11 -7.89
CA PHE A 190 -2.19 -10.50 -7.43
C PHE A 190 -2.23 -11.07 -6.01
N SER A 191 -2.93 -10.39 -5.09
CA SER A 191 -3.03 -10.80 -3.69
C SER A 191 -3.72 -12.15 -3.48
N LEU A 192 -4.55 -12.59 -4.44
CA LEU A 192 -5.25 -13.86 -4.41
C LEU A 192 -4.46 -15.01 -5.08
N LYS A 193 -3.32 -14.72 -5.74
CA LYS A 193 -2.45 -15.77 -6.27
C LYS A 193 -1.91 -16.62 -5.12
N ARG A 194 -1.92 -17.94 -5.29
CA ARG A 194 -1.33 -18.88 -4.31
C ARG A 194 0.17 -18.66 -4.11
N SER A 195 0.87 -18.20 -5.14
CA SER A 195 2.29 -17.86 -5.11
C SER A 195 2.59 -16.48 -4.52
N CYS A 196 1.58 -15.71 -4.11
CA CYS A 196 1.80 -14.39 -3.52
C CYS A 196 2.45 -14.54 -2.14
N ALA A 197 3.70 -14.07 -2.04
CA ALA A 197 4.47 -14.01 -0.81
C ALA A 197 3.71 -13.21 0.27
N CYS A 198 3.87 -13.60 1.53
CA CYS A 198 3.14 -12.99 2.64
C CYS A 198 3.47 -11.49 2.79
N ALA A 199 4.73 -11.11 2.60
CA ALA A 199 5.15 -9.71 2.64
C ALA A 199 4.47 -8.88 1.55
N ALA A 200 4.48 -9.37 0.31
CA ALA A 200 3.83 -8.71 -0.82
C ALA A 200 2.32 -8.58 -0.60
N PHE A 201 1.66 -9.65 -0.11
CA PHE A 201 0.24 -9.62 0.24
C PHE A 201 -0.09 -8.51 1.23
N CYS A 202 0.67 -8.40 2.32
CA CYS A 202 0.45 -7.36 3.34
C CYS A 202 0.55 -5.96 2.74
N ARG A 203 1.59 -5.69 1.94
CA ARG A 203 1.77 -4.39 1.28
C ARG A 203 0.64 -4.07 0.30
N VAL A 204 0.16 -5.07 -0.44
CA VAL A 204 -1.00 -4.90 -1.32
C VAL A 204 -2.25 -4.53 -0.52
N MET A 205 -2.52 -5.20 0.60
CA MET A 205 -3.66 -4.85 1.45
C MET A 205 -3.55 -3.41 1.97
N ASP A 206 -2.36 -2.96 2.35
CA ASP A 206 -2.13 -1.58 2.80
C ASP A 206 -2.40 -0.57 1.67
N ILE A 207 -1.93 -0.83 0.43
CA ILE A 207 -2.20 0.03 -0.74
C ILE A 207 -3.72 0.10 -1.02
N LEU A 208 -4.38 -1.06 -1.00
CA LEU A 208 -5.83 -1.13 -1.19
C LEU A 208 -6.58 -0.41 -0.07
N ALA A 209 -6.03 -0.41 1.16
CA ALA A 209 -6.61 0.31 2.29
C ALA A 209 -6.53 1.84 2.11
N PHE A 210 -5.41 2.37 1.60
CA PHE A 210 -5.33 3.78 1.19
C PHE A 210 -6.29 4.12 0.06
N SER A 211 -6.56 3.15 -0.82
CA SER A 211 -7.47 3.31 -1.96
C SER A 211 -8.95 3.06 -1.62
N SER A 212 -9.29 2.84 -0.34
CA SER A 212 -10.62 2.36 0.06
C SER A 212 -11.75 3.31 -0.33
N GLY A 213 -11.51 4.63 -0.26
CA GLY A 213 -12.49 5.66 -0.63
C GLY A 213 -12.89 5.60 -2.11
N VAL A 214 -11.92 5.38 -3.00
CA VAL A 214 -12.15 5.30 -4.45
C VAL A 214 -12.74 3.93 -4.85
N LEU A 215 -12.38 2.88 -4.11
CA LEU A 215 -12.90 1.53 -4.30
C LEU A 215 -14.33 1.35 -3.77
N ALA A 216 -14.77 2.21 -2.85
CA ALA A 216 -16.10 2.14 -2.24
C ALA A 216 -17.19 2.14 -3.32
N GLY A 217 -18.12 1.17 -3.21
CA GLY A 217 -19.23 1.04 -4.16
C GLY A 217 -18.87 0.46 -5.54
N LYS A 218 -17.60 0.16 -5.83
CA LYS A 218 -17.22 -0.46 -7.10
C LYS A 218 -17.58 -1.96 -7.11
N PRO A 219 -18.18 -2.50 -8.19
CA PRO A 219 -18.56 -3.93 -8.26
C PRO A 219 -17.39 -4.90 -8.08
N LEU A 220 -16.21 -4.54 -8.62
CA LEU A 220 -14.99 -5.34 -8.49
C LEU A 220 -14.56 -5.53 -7.03
N LEU A 221 -14.78 -4.52 -6.17
CA LEU A 221 -14.48 -4.59 -4.75
C LEU A 221 -15.36 -5.65 -4.06
N LEU A 222 -16.64 -5.73 -4.39
CA LEU A 222 -17.56 -6.70 -3.78
C LEU A 222 -17.13 -8.14 -4.08
N ARG A 223 -16.74 -8.42 -5.35
CA ARG A 223 -16.23 -9.74 -5.74
C ARG A 223 -14.94 -10.09 -5.00
N PHE A 224 -14.01 -9.14 -4.94
CA PHE A 224 -12.75 -9.29 -4.22
C PHE A 224 -12.98 -9.53 -2.72
N LEU A 225 -13.86 -8.74 -2.09
CA LEU A 225 -14.20 -8.83 -0.68
C LEU A 225 -14.81 -10.18 -0.32
N GLY A 226 -15.69 -10.74 -1.17
CA GLY A 226 -16.23 -12.09 -0.97
C GLY A 226 -15.12 -13.14 -0.94
N GLN A 227 -14.18 -13.09 -1.89
CA GLN A 227 -13.04 -14.00 -1.94
C GLN A 227 -12.09 -13.82 -0.73
N LEU A 228 -11.90 -12.59 -0.28
CA LEU A 228 -11.06 -12.27 0.87
C LEU A 228 -11.66 -12.79 2.19
N ILE A 229 -12.98 -12.65 2.38
CA ILE A 229 -13.69 -13.17 3.56
C ILE A 229 -13.60 -14.70 3.60
N GLU A 230 -13.78 -15.39 2.47
CA GLU A 230 -13.60 -16.85 2.42
C GLU A 230 -12.17 -17.26 2.74
N ALA A 231 -11.18 -16.49 2.28
CA ALA A 231 -9.78 -16.72 2.63
C ALA A 231 -9.52 -16.55 4.13
N VAL A 232 -10.12 -15.53 4.77
CA VAL A 232 -10.05 -15.34 6.23
C VAL A 232 -10.69 -16.52 6.96
N ARG A 233 -11.91 -16.93 6.56
CA ARG A 233 -12.63 -18.07 7.16
C ARG A 233 -11.81 -19.36 7.12
N GLY A 234 -11.16 -19.65 5.98
CA GLY A 234 -10.29 -20.81 5.83
C GLY A 234 -9.03 -20.76 6.71
N GLN A 235 -8.65 -19.57 7.18
CA GLN A 235 -7.44 -19.30 7.95
C GLN A 235 -7.69 -19.14 9.47
N CYS A 236 -8.94 -19.12 9.94
CA CYS A 236 -9.24 -18.98 11.37
C CYS A 236 -8.77 -20.15 12.26
N LYS A 237 -8.39 -21.29 11.68
CA LYS A 237 -7.91 -22.48 12.42
C LYS A 237 -6.38 -22.56 12.54
N ILE A 238 -5.67 -21.49 12.20
CA ILE A 238 -4.22 -21.49 12.14
C ILE A 238 -3.64 -21.29 13.55
N PRO A 239 -2.62 -22.07 13.96
CA PRO A 239 -1.99 -21.91 15.26
C PRO A 239 -1.36 -20.52 15.41
N ALA A 240 -1.39 -19.99 16.64
CA ALA A 240 -0.82 -18.69 16.98
C ALA A 240 0.67 -18.54 16.64
N SER A 241 1.40 -19.66 16.51
CA SER A 241 2.83 -19.70 16.15
C SER A 241 3.12 -19.32 14.69
N ASP A 242 2.12 -19.35 13.79
CA ASP A 242 2.33 -18.98 12.38
C ASP A 242 2.24 -17.46 12.18
N LEU A 243 3.35 -16.78 12.47
CA LEU A 243 3.46 -15.31 12.41
C LEU A 243 3.07 -14.74 11.03
N TRP A 244 3.42 -15.42 9.93
CA TRP A 244 3.17 -14.91 8.59
C TRP A 244 1.70 -15.01 8.20
N ARG A 245 1.04 -16.13 8.50
CA ARG A 245 -0.39 -16.24 8.24
C ARG A 245 -1.21 -15.31 9.15
N ASN A 246 -0.79 -15.14 10.40
CA ASN A 246 -1.41 -14.16 11.31
C ASN A 246 -1.26 -12.73 10.78
N ARG A 247 -0.10 -12.35 10.24
CA ARG A 247 0.08 -11.06 9.56
C ARG A 247 -0.84 -10.89 8.35
N ARG A 248 -0.98 -11.92 7.50
CA ARG A 248 -1.91 -11.88 6.36
C ARG A 248 -3.36 -11.68 6.82
N LEU A 249 -3.80 -12.43 7.83
CA LEU A 249 -5.12 -12.28 8.44
C LEU A 249 -5.35 -10.85 8.97
N THR A 250 -4.40 -10.33 9.75
CA THR A 250 -4.45 -8.97 10.29
C THR A 250 -4.53 -7.92 9.17
N SER A 251 -3.68 -8.02 8.13
CA SER A 251 -3.71 -7.08 6.99
C SER A 251 -5.03 -7.14 6.22
N ALA A 252 -5.56 -8.34 5.96
CA ALA A 252 -6.85 -8.51 5.29
C ALA A 252 -7.99 -7.84 6.10
N MET A 253 -8.04 -8.09 7.40
CA MET A 253 -9.05 -7.48 8.28
C MET A 253 -8.89 -5.97 8.40
N ASN A 254 -7.67 -5.45 8.48
CA ASN A 254 -7.43 -3.99 8.47
C ASN A 254 -7.92 -3.35 7.17
N PHE A 255 -7.70 -3.99 6.03
CA PHE A 255 -8.26 -3.53 4.76
C PHE A 255 -9.80 -3.55 4.79
N ILE A 256 -10.42 -4.64 5.25
CA ILE A 256 -11.89 -4.72 5.37
C ILE A 256 -12.43 -3.60 6.26
N ALA A 257 -11.77 -3.33 7.39
CA ALA A 257 -12.14 -2.28 8.32
C ALA A 257 -11.91 -0.86 7.75
N SER A 258 -10.95 -0.67 6.84
CA SER A 258 -10.68 0.64 6.22
C SER A 258 -11.66 0.97 5.10
N LEU A 259 -12.42 -0.02 4.59
CA LEU A 259 -13.53 0.24 3.70
C LEU A 259 -14.54 1.11 4.45
N ARG A 260 -14.85 2.29 3.89
CA ARG A 260 -16.05 3.06 4.28
C ARG A 260 -17.26 2.25 3.82
N LEU A 261 -17.58 1.18 4.56
CA LEU A 261 -18.45 0.09 4.14
C LEU A 261 -19.78 0.66 3.65
N CYS A 262 -19.97 0.67 2.33
CA CYS A 262 -21.27 1.01 1.76
C CYS A 262 -22.27 -0.10 2.12
N PRO A 263 -23.60 0.15 2.06
CA PRO A 263 -24.59 -0.81 2.53
C PRO A 263 -24.42 -2.24 1.98
N ARG A 264 -23.98 -2.38 0.72
CA ARG A 264 -23.70 -3.67 0.08
C ARG A 264 -22.46 -4.38 0.64
N SER A 265 -21.36 -3.65 0.85
CA SER A 265 -20.16 -4.20 1.47
C SER A 265 -20.41 -4.57 2.93
N THR A 266 -21.15 -3.75 3.67
CA THR A 266 -21.56 -4.07 5.04
C THR A 266 -22.41 -5.33 5.08
N ALA A 267 -23.39 -5.46 4.18
CA ALA A 267 -24.24 -6.66 4.12
C ALA A 267 -23.41 -7.92 3.89
N LEU A 268 -22.42 -7.85 3.01
CA LEU A 268 -21.50 -8.96 2.73
C LEU A 268 -20.68 -9.35 3.97
N VAL A 269 -20.10 -8.38 4.66
CA VAL A 269 -19.29 -8.59 5.88
C VAL A 269 -20.15 -9.08 7.06
N ALA A 270 -21.37 -8.56 7.19
CA ALA A 270 -22.26 -8.85 8.31
C ALA A 270 -23.05 -10.17 8.13
N LYS A 271 -23.46 -10.51 6.91
CA LYS A 271 -24.24 -11.73 6.64
C LYS A 271 -23.40 -12.91 6.16
N GLY A 272 -22.18 -12.67 5.68
CA GLY A 272 -21.26 -13.74 5.27
C GLY A 272 -21.62 -14.45 3.97
N ASN A 273 -22.66 -14.00 3.27
CA ASN A 273 -23.08 -14.55 1.98
C ASN A 273 -22.64 -13.60 0.87
N ALA A 274 -21.64 -14.01 0.08
CA ALA A 274 -21.39 -13.41 -1.23
C ALA A 274 -22.56 -13.77 -2.17
N PRO A 275 -23.07 -12.83 -2.98
CA PRO A 275 -23.91 -13.22 -4.11
C PRO A 275 -23.07 -14.15 -5.00
N ASP A 276 -23.56 -15.38 -5.16
CA ASP A 276 -22.87 -16.49 -5.81
C ASP A 276 -22.22 -16.11 -7.14
N ALA A 277 -20.90 -16.17 -7.19
CA ALA A 277 -20.14 -16.18 -8.42
C ALA A 277 -19.59 -17.60 -8.66
N GLY A 278 -20.49 -18.55 -8.95
CA GLY A 278 -20.19 -19.73 -9.76
C GLY A 278 -19.26 -20.80 -9.19
N THR A 279 -18.89 -20.80 -7.91
CA THR A 279 -18.11 -21.89 -7.31
C THR A 279 -19.01 -23.00 -6.78
N ARG A 280 -19.22 -24.03 -7.60
CA ARG A 280 -19.73 -25.34 -7.19
C ARG A 280 -18.80 -25.96 -6.12
N ARG A 281 -19.12 -25.76 -4.85
CA ARG A 281 -19.04 -26.77 -3.76
C ARG A 281 -19.45 -26.09 -2.44
N PRO A 282 -20.57 -26.49 -1.82
CA PRO A 282 -20.84 -26.10 -0.45
C PRO A 282 -19.81 -26.80 0.44
N ILE A 283 -18.97 -26.03 1.13
CA ILE A 283 -18.18 -26.58 2.23
C ILE A 283 -19.18 -26.86 3.35
N SER A 284 -19.49 -28.14 3.57
CA SER A 284 -20.48 -28.67 4.49
C SER A 284 -20.05 -28.59 5.97
N THR A 285 -19.53 -27.45 6.40
CA THR A 285 -19.29 -27.17 7.84
C THR A 285 -20.15 -26.00 8.26
N PRO A 286 -20.74 -26.03 9.48
CA PRO A 286 -21.34 -24.85 10.09
C PRO A 286 -20.20 -23.93 10.54
N ALA A 287 -19.45 -23.38 9.58
CA ALA A 287 -18.46 -22.37 9.86
C ALA A 287 -19.20 -21.07 10.13
N ALA A 288 -18.87 -20.41 11.24
CA ALA A 288 -19.38 -19.10 11.58
C ALA A 288 -19.32 -18.18 10.34
N ALA A 289 -20.47 -17.64 9.97
CA ALA A 289 -20.64 -16.79 8.81
C ALA A 289 -21.01 -15.39 9.25
N GLY A 290 -20.55 -14.39 8.49
CA GLY A 290 -20.88 -13.00 8.75
C GLY A 290 -20.33 -12.55 10.10
N LEU A 291 -21.20 -11.99 10.92
CA LEU A 291 -20.87 -11.44 12.24
C LEU A 291 -20.23 -12.47 13.19
N ASP A 292 -20.70 -13.72 13.22
CA ASP A 292 -20.17 -14.76 14.12
C ASP A 292 -18.69 -15.09 13.85
N LEU A 293 -18.25 -15.00 12.59
CA LEU A 293 -16.85 -15.24 12.20
C LEU A 293 -15.90 -14.32 12.96
N TRP A 294 -16.25 -13.04 13.03
CA TRP A 294 -15.42 -12.02 13.64
C TRP A 294 -15.41 -12.16 15.16
N PHE A 295 -16.50 -12.62 15.77
CA PHE A 295 -16.57 -12.85 17.22
C PHE A 295 -15.82 -14.08 17.66
N ASP A 296 -15.87 -15.18 16.90
CA ASP A 296 -15.07 -16.35 17.25
C ASP A 296 -13.56 -16.03 17.23
N LEU A 297 -13.14 -15.09 16.39
CA LEU A 297 -11.78 -14.55 16.42
C LEU A 297 -11.50 -13.71 17.67
N VAL A 298 -12.47 -12.98 18.22
CA VAL A 298 -12.29 -12.11 19.39
C VAL A 298 -12.39 -12.87 20.71
N ASP A 299 -13.42 -13.71 20.87
CA ASP A 299 -13.78 -14.38 22.12
C ASP A 299 -12.83 -15.49 22.53
N GLY A 300 -11.88 -15.85 21.66
CA GLY A 300 -10.93 -16.93 21.94
C GLY A 300 -11.60 -18.29 22.05
N SER A 301 -12.81 -18.44 21.49
CA SER A 301 -13.51 -19.73 21.39
C SER A 301 -12.77 -20.73 20.49
N LEU A 302 -11.80 -20.25 19.70
CA LEU A 302 -10.89 -21.07 18.92
C LEU A 302 -9.89 -21.80 19.84
N PRO A 303 -9.66 -23.11 19.64
CA PRO A 303 -8.65 -23.86 20.38
C PRO A 303 -7.27 -23.19 20.27
N GLY A 304 -6.68 -22.81 21.41
CA GLY A 304 -5.38 -22.12 21.48
C GLY A 304 -5.45 -20.59 21.40
N GLY A 305 -6.64 -20.01 21.17
CA GLY A 305 -6.88 -18.58 21.13
C GLY A 305 -6.27 -17.85 19.93
N ALA A 306 -6.95 -16.83 19.42
CA ALA A 306 -6.38 -15.97 18.39
C ALA A 306 -5.32 -15.02 18.96
N PRO A 307 -4.20 -14.77 18.25
CA PRO A 307 -3.22 -13.77 18.66
C PRO A 307 -3.83 -12.39 18.86
N ARG A 308 -3.26 -11.58 19.76
CA ARG A 308 -3.73 -10.21 20.05
C ARG A 308 -3.94 -9.37 18.79
N SER A 309 -3.01 -9.40 17.83
CA SER A 309 -3.12 -8.64 16.58
C SER A 309 -4.32 -9.05 15.72
N VAL A 310 -4.67 -10.34 15.70
CA VAL A 310 -5.82 -10.88 14.98
C VAL A 310 -7.11 -10.44 15.67
N ARG A 311 -7.17 -10.55 17.01
CA ARG A 311 -8.30 -10.07 17.82
C ARG A 311 -8.56 -8.57 17.61
N SER A 312 -7.52 -7.75 17.72
CA SER A 312 -7.64 -6.29 17.51
C SER A 312 -8.11 -5.95 16.10
N ALA A 313 -7.64 -6.68 15.08
CA ALA A 313 -8.08 -6.46 13.71
C ALA A 313 -9.53 -6.90 13.49
N ALA A 314 -9.97 -8.01 14.10
CA ALA A 314 -11.37 -8.43 14.08
C ALA A 314 -12.29 -7.41 14.79
N LEU A 315 -11.86 -6.86 15.94
CA LEU A 315 -12.57 -5.77 16.62
C LEU A 315 -12.71 -4.53 15.73
N ARG A 316 -11.68 -4.17 14.95
CA ARG A 316 -11.78 -3.06 13.99
C ARG A 316 -12.80 -3.32 12.89
N VAL A 317 -12.90 -4.55 12.39
CA VAL A 317 -13.95 -4.94 11.42
C VAL A 317 -15.33 -4.79 12.04
N LEU A 318 -15.52 -5.29 13.27
CA LEU A 318 -16.79 -5.15 14.00
C LEU A 318 -17.16 -3.69 14.25
N LEU A 319 -16.18 -2.86 14.64
CA LEU A 319 -16.36 -1.43 14.82
C LEU A 319 -16.76 -0.74 13.51
N ALA A 320 -16.13 -1.10 12.39
CA ALA A 320 -16.46 -0.57 11.07
C ALA A 320 -17.89 -0.94 10.66
N VAL A 321 -18.33 -2.18 10.92
CA VAL A 321 -19.71 -2.61 10.68
C VAL A 321 -20.69 -1.82 11.57
N ALA A 322 -20.41 -1.73 12.87
CA ALA A 322 -21.26 -1.04 13.84
C ALA A 322 -21.35 0.47 13.63
N SER A 323 -20.30 1.08 13.07
CA SER A 323 -20.27 2.50 12.75
C SER A 323 -20.83 2.81 11.36
N SER A 324 -21.25 1.80 10.59
CA SER A 324 -21.83 2.02 9.26
C SER A 324 -23.32 2.36 9.36
N ASP A 325 -23.79 3.27 8.50
CA ASP A 325 -25.21 3.64 8.40
C ASP A 325 -26.07 2.56 7.69
N SER A 326 -25.52 1.36 7.49
CA SER A 326 -26.22 0.30 6.76
C SER A 326 -27.37 -0.27 7.61
N PRO A 327 -28.60 -0.40 7.06
CA PRO A 327 -29.69 -1.07 7.74
C PRO A 327 -29.35 -2.55 8.03
N HIS A 328 -28.45 -3.15 7.24
CA HIS A 328 -27.98 -4.52 7.47
C HIS A 328 -27.03 -4.65 8.65
N ALA A 329 -26.23 -3.61 8.95
CA ALA A 329 -25.42 -3.58 10.17
C ALA A 329 -26.35 -3.50 11.39
N LYS A 330 -27.30 -2.56 11.41
CA LYS A 330 -28.25 -2.40 12.51
C LYS A 330 -29.04 -3.67 12.77
N ALA A 331 -29.69 -4.22 11.73
CA ALA A 331 -30.44 -5.47 11.86
C ALA A 331 -29.56 -6.65 12.30
N GLY A 332 -28.33 -6.77 11.77
CA GLY A 332 -27.41 -7.83 12.16
C GLY A 332 -26.92 -7.71 13.60
N ILE A 333 -26.69 -6.50 14.07
CA ILE A 333 -26.23 -6.18 15.43
C ILE A 333 -27.36 -6.33 16.45
N ASP A 334 -28.54 -5.79 16.15
CA ASP A 334 -29.73 -5.84 17.03
C ASP A 334 -30.24 -7.27 17.20
N ALA A 335 -30.16 -8.08 16.13
CA ALA A 335 -30.57 -9.47 16.15
C ALA A 335 -29.52 -10.40 16.78
N TRP A 336 -28.41 -9.88 17.34
CA TRP A 336 -27.29 -10.72 17.74
C TRP A 336 -27.23 -11.02 19.25
N PRO A 337 -27.60 -12.25 19.67
CA PRO A 337 -27.68 -12.58 21.09
C PRO A 337 -26.29 -12.68 21.75
N ARG A 338 -25.27 -13.12 20.98
CA ARG A 338 -23.88 -13.25 21.46
C ARG A 338 -23.23 -11.89 21.71
N LEU A 339 -23.53 -10.86 20.93
CA LEU A 339 -23.06 -9.50 21.21
C LEU A 339 -23.59 -9.00 22.56
N ALA A 340 -24.91 -9.14 22.80
CA ALA A 340 -25.50 -8.75 24.08
C ALA A 340 -24.92 -9.56 25.26
N GLN A 341 -24.63 -10.85 25.06
CA GLN A 341 -23.96 -11.68 26.07
C GLN A 341 -22.49 -11.29 26.30
N TRP A 342 -21.77 -10.99 25.22
CA TRP A 342 -20.37 -10.57 25.23
C TRP A 342 -20.16 -9.22 25.92
N LEU A 343 -21.07 -8.27 25.68
CA LEU A 343 -21.12 -6.98 26.37
C LEU A 343 -21.51 -7.13 27.86
N ARG A 344 -22.30 -8.15 28.21
CA ARG A 344 -22.71 -8.46 29.60
C ARG A 344 -21.61 -9.12 30.43
N GLY A 345 -20.63 -9.76 29.81
CA GLY A 345 -19.53 -10.44 30.51
C GLY A 345 -18.53 -9.50 31.20
N THR A 346 -18.60 -8.18 30.98
CA THR A 346 -17.65 -7.20 31.53
C THR A 346 -18.20 -6.32 32.64
N ARG A 347 -19.52 -6.20 32.76
CA ARG A 347 -20.15 -5.19 33.64
C ARG A 347 -21.52 -5.64 34.15
N SER A 348 -22.05 -4.88 35.11
CA SER A 348 -23.38 -5.12 35.65
C SER A 348 -24.44 -5.06 34.54
N ALA A 349 -25.48 -5.89 34.62
CA ALA A 349 -26.55 -5.96 33.63
C ALA A 349 -27.32 -4.63 33.42
N ALA A 350 -27.09 -3.62 34.27
CA ALA A 350 -27.66 -2.28 34.16
C ALA A 350 -26.81 -1.35 33.27
N GLU A 351 -25.48 -1.46 33.29
CA GLU A 351 -24.58 -0.68 32.43
C GLU A 351 -24.63 -1.18 30.98
N CYS A 352 -24.66 -2.50 30.78
CA CYS A 352 -24.71 -3.10 29.45
C CYS A 352 -26.00 -2.77 28.68
N ARG A 353 -27.10 -2.44 29.38
CA ARG A 353 -28.36 -2.01 28.75
C ARG A 353 -28.31 -0.57 28.23
N ARG A 354 -27.35 0.24 28.67
CA ARG A 354 -27.21 1.66 28.27
C ARG A 354 -26.16 1.87 27.19
N MET A 355 -25.20 0.95 27.05
CA MET A 355 -24.15 1.05 26.03
C MET A 355 -24.67 0.65 24.65
N THR A 356 -24.41 1.50 23.67
CA THR A 356 -24.57 1.13 22.27
C THR A 356 -23.54 0.06 21.88
N PRO A 357 -23.84 -0.79 20.86
CA PRO A 357 -22.89 -1.74 20.31
C PRO A 357 -21.51 -1.15 20.00
N ARG A 358 -21.48 0.08 19.48
CA ARG A 358 -20.24 0.83 19.19
C ARG A 358 -19.45 1.12 20.46
N GLU A 359 -20.08 1.66 21.50
CA GLU A 359 -19.43 1.96 22.77
C GLU A 359 -18.89 0.68 23.43
N GLY A 360 -19.64 -0.41 23.33
CA GLY A 360 -19.23 -1.72 23.84
C GLY A 360 -17.97 -2.26 23.16
N ILE A 361 -17.90 -2.17 21.82
CA ILE A 361 -16.70 -2.56 21.05
C ILE A 361 -15.52 -1.64 21.37
N LEU A 362 -15.73 -0.31 21.47
CA LEU A 362 -14.67 0.64 21.80
C LEU A 362 -14.08 0.39 23.19
N HIS A 363 -14.91 0.08 24.18
CA HIS A 363 -14.45 -0.29 25.52
C HIS A 363 -13.53 -1.52 25.49
N ARG A 364 -13.93 -2.56 24.76
CA ARG A 364 -13.14 -3.80 24.62
C ARG A 364 -11.84 -3.62 23.85
N MET A 365 -11.75 -2.59 23.00
CA MET A 365 -10.48 -2.22 22.36
C MET A 365 -9.51 -1.50 23.31
N ALA A 366 -10.01 -0.91 24.40
CA ALA A 366 -9.21 -0.21 25.40
C ALA A 366 -8.65 -1.14 26.50
N GLU A 367 -9.26 -2.31 26.70
CA GLU A 367 -8.80 -3.40 27.58
C GLU A 367 -7.63 -4.20 26.97
#